data_AF-A0A365QJZ9-F1
#
_entry.id   AF-A0A365QJZ9-F1
#
_cell.length_a   1.000
_cell.length_b   1.000
_cell.length_c   1.000
_cell.angle_alpha   90.00
_cell.angle_beta   90.00
_cell.angle_gamma   90.00
#
_symmetry.space_group_name_H-M   'P 1'
#
loop_
_entity.id
_entity.type
_entity.pdbx_description
1 polymer ?
#
loop_
_entity_poly.entity_id
_entity_poly.type
_entity_poly.pdbx_seq_one_letter_code
_entity_poly.pdbx_strand_id
1 'polypeptide(L)'
;MSADTWLELSEKTLTEEFDNISQSLTKFKFLRVDSPEDLLALRKFLFSSMEAGFFKSGKHMKAFMLLNYDPKFNNELGISRKCFVDKDSAKSWMGKMQKEFHPDASIDRQKEKASQEGSAQDYSLDEVSQAINVLYKKMTGKA
;
A
#
# COMPACT_ATOMS: atom_id res chain seq x y z
N MET A 1 13.52 -4.09 24.15
CA MET A 1 12.64 -3.98 22.96
C MET A 1 13.06 -5.00 21.93
N SER A 2 12.12 -5.61 21.19
CA SER A 2 12.48 -6.46 20.07
C SER A 2 13.12 -5.61 18.98
N ALA A 3 14.10 -6.15 18.25
CA ALA A 3 14.83 -5.45 17.20
C ALA A 3 13.96 -5.03 15.99
N ASP A 4 12.68 -5.42 15.98
CA ASP A 4 11.76 -5.19 14.86
C ASP A 4 10.80 -4.02 15.10
N THR A 5 10.69 -3.51 16.33
CA THR A 5 9.68 -2.51 16.70
C THR A 5 10.10 -1.06 16.42
N TRP A 6 11.38 -0.81 16.13
CA TRP A 6 11.89 0.56 15.93
C TRP A 6 11.44 1.20 14.61
N LEU A 7 11.06 0.38 13.61
CA LEU A 7 10.58 0.86 12.31
C LEU A 7 9.26 1.63 12.41
N GLU A 8 8.48 1.39 13.47
CA GLU A 8 7.18 2.01 13.73
C GLU A 8 7.28 3.29 14.59
N LEU A 9 8.45 3.58 15.15
CA LEU A 9 8.65 4.72 16.04
C LEU A 9 8.60 6.06 15.30
N SER A 10 8.26 7.12 16.01
CA SER A 10 8.31 8.49 15.47
C SER A 10 9.77 8.91 15.23
N GLU A 11 10.03 9.85 14.30
CA GLU A 11 11.39 10.34 14.04
C GLU A 11 12.07 10.91 15.29
N LYS A 12 11.28 11.57 16.15
CA LYS A 12 11.74 12.08 17.44
C LYS A 12 12.18 10.95 18.37
N THR A 13 11.35 9.91 18.51
CA THR A 13 11.66 8.73 19.35
C THR A 13 12.84 7.94 18.80
N LEU A 14 13.02 7.89 17.47
CA LEU A 14 14.17 7.26 16.82
C LEU A 14 15.50 7.92 17.16
N THR A 15 15.49 9.25 17.28
CA THR A 15 16.67 10.03 17.64
C THR A 15 16.96 9.90 19.14
N GLU A 16 15.91 9.92 19.97
CA GLU A 16 16.01 9.75 21.42
C GLU A 16 16.49 8.35 21.83
N GLU A 17 16.07 7.29 21.13
CA GLU A 17 16.45 5.91 21.41
C GLU A 17 17.58 5.38 20.51
N PHE A 18 18.32 6.27 19.84
CA PHE A 18 19.35 5.91 18.86
C PHE A 18 20.36 4.89 19.40
N ASP A 19 20.90 5.10 20.60
CA ASP A 19 21.91 4.22 21.19
C ASP A 19 21.39 2.80 21.46
N ASN A 20 20.12 2.69 21.86
CA ASN A 20 19.50 1.39 22.10
C ASN A 20 19.25 0.64 20.78
N ILE A 21 18.81 1.37 19.75
CA ILE A 21 18.53 0.81 18.43
C ILE A 21 19.83 0.42 17.73
N SER A 22 20.85 1.28 17.75
CA SER A 22 22.15 1.04 17.12
C SER A 22 22.83 -0.20 17.71
N GLN A 23 22.80 -0.37 19.03
CA GLN A 23 23.27 -1.59 19.70
C GLN A 23 22.52 -2.83 19.21
N SER A 24 21.20 -2.77 19.05
CA SER A 24 20.43 -3.90 18.52
C SER A 24 20.75 -4.23 17.06
N LEU A 25 21.21 -3.24 16.27
CA LEU A 25 21.59 -3.39 14.87
C LEU A 25 23.02 -3.90 14.69
N THR A 26 23.91 -3.76 15.69
CA THR A 26 25.29 -4.29 15.62
C THR A 26 25.38 -5.81 15.40
N LYS A 27 24.29 -6.56 15.65
CA LYS A 27 24.17 -7.97 15.28
C LYS A 27 24.35 -8.20 13.76
N PHE A 28 24.06 -7.19 12.95
CA PHE A 28 24.25 -7.20 11.50
C PHE A 28 25.62 -6.62 11.16
N LYS A 29 26.63 -7.48 11.06
CA LYS A 29 28.03 -7.09 10.78
C LYS A 29 28.24 -6.29 9.48
N PHE A 30 27.29 -6.36 8.55
CA PHE A 30 27.32 -5.65 7.27
C PHE A 30 26.71 -4.25 7.34
N LEU A 31 26.03 -3.92 8.44
CA LEU A 31 25.30 -2.67 8.62
C LEU A 31 26.05 -1.81 9.63
N ARG A 32 26.35 -0.58 9.23
CA ARG A 32 26.97 0.42 10.09
C ARG A 32 26.05 1.63 10.17
N VAL A 33 25.69 2.02 11.38
CA VAL A 33 24.82 3.16 11.67
C VAL A 33 25.56 3.99 12.72
N ASP A 34 26.26 5.05 12.27
CA ASP A 34 27.11 5.87 13.13
C ASP A 34 26.38 7.13 13.62
N SER A 35 25.24 7.47 13.02
CA SER A 35 24.44 8.66 13.35
C SER A 35 22.93 8.41 13.32
N PRO A 36 22.11 9.23 14.02
CA PRO A 36 20.65 9.20 13.90
C PRO A 36 20.16 9.40 12.46
N GLU A 37 20.87 10.21 11.68
CA GLU A 37 20.59 10.44 10.26
C GLU A 37 20.74 9.15 9.43
N ASP A 38 21.75 8.33 9.72
CA ASP A 38 21.93 7.01 9.08
C ASP A 38 20.77 6.08 9.41
N LEU A 39 20.25 6.14 10.65
CA LEU A 39 19.11 5.33 11.08
C LEU A 39 17.83 5.75 10.34
N LEU A 40 17.63 7.05 10.14
CA LEU A 40 16.53 7.58 9.34
C LEU A 40 16.68 7.22 7.85
N ALA A 41 17.89 7.30 7.30
CA ALA A 41 18.17 6.92 5.92
C ALA A 41 17.95 5.43 5.69
N LEU A 42 18.40 4.58 6.62
CA LEU A 42 18.16 3.14 6.61
C LEU A 42 16.67 2.84 6.70
N ARG A 43 15.93 3.51 7.59
CA ARG A 43 14.47 3.38 7.69
C ARG A 43 13.81 3.71 6.36
N LYS A 44 14.14 4.85 5.75
CA LYS A 44 13.62 5.26 4.45
C LYS A 44 13.96 4.26 3.36
N PHE A 45 15.19 3.77 3.33
CA PHE A 45 15.62 2.73 2.40
C PHE A 45 14.79 1.46 2.57
N LEU A 46 14.65 0.96 3.80
CA LEU A 46 13.86 -0.23 4.10
C LEU A 46 12.39 -0.04 3.67
N PHE A 47 11.76 1.09 3.98
CA PHE A 47 10.39 1.37 3.52
C PHE A 47 10.29 1.46 2.00
N SER A 48 11.21 2.16 1.33
CA SER A 48 11.23 2.25 -0.13
C SER A 48 11.47 0.90 -0.81
N SER A 49 12.26 0.02 -0.17
CA SER A 49 12.51 -1.34 -0.65
C SER A 49 11.32 -2.28 -0.37
N MET A 50 10.56 -2.04 0.71
CA MET A 50 9.30 -2.74 0.96
C MET A 50 8.22 -2.33 -0.04
N GLU A 51 8.13 -1.04 -0.40
CA GLU A 51 7.25 -0.55 -1.48
C GLU A 51 7.59 -1.22 -2.83
N ALA A 52 8.87 -1.56 -3.06
CA ALA A 52 9.33 -2.21 -4.28
C ALA A 52 9.23 -3.76 -4.28
N GLY A 53 8.85 -4.41 -3.16
CA GLY A 53 8.96 -5.87 -3.03
C GLY A 53 7.74 -6.60 -2.48
N PHE A 54 6.80 -5.93 -1.79
CA PHE A 54 5.68 -6.64 -1.16
C PHE A 54 4.55 -6.98 -2.13
N PHE A 55 4.32 -6.13 -3.13
CA PHE A 55 3.27 -6.32 -4.14
C PHE A 55 3.86 -6.37 -5.54
N LYS A 56 3.43 -7.36 -6.35
CA LYS A 56 3.89 -7.53 -7.75
C LYS A 56 3.67 -6.29 -8.63
N SER A 57 2.73 -5.43 -8.26
CA SER A 57 2.54 -4.09 -8.87
C SER A 57 1.65 -3.22 -8.00
N GLY A 58 1.61 -1.91 -8.27
CA GLY A 58 0.66 -0.99 -7.64
C GLY A 58 -0.81 -1.40 -7.82
N LYS A 59 -1.15 -2.15 -8.88
CA LYS A 59 -2.50 -2.72 -9.06
C LYS A 59 -2.80 -3.83 -8.03
N HIS A 60 -1.80 -4.64 -7.67
CA HIS A 60 -1.95 -5.66 -6.61
C HIS A 60 -2.06 -5.00 -5.23
N MET A 61 -1.29 -3.94 -4.98
CA MET A 61 -1.41 -3.16 -3.76
C MET A 61 -2.81 -2.58 -3.61
N LYS A 62 -3.35 -1.96 -4.66
CA LYS A 62 -4.72 -1.43 -4.65
C LYS A 62 -5.78 -2.53 -4.48
N ALA A 63 -5.62 -3.68 -5.15
CA ALA A 63 -6.52 -4.82 -4.97
C ALA A 63 -6.53 -5.27 -3.51
N PHE A 64 -5.36 -5.42 -2.90
CA PHE A 64 -5.22 -5.75 -1.48
C PHE A 64 -5.92 -4.74 -0.57
N MET A 65 -5.69 -3.43 -0.80
CA MET A 65 -6.32 -2.35 -0.03
C MET A 65 -7.84 -2.31 -0.19
N LEU A 66 -8.37 -2.66 -1.36
CA LEU A 66 -9.82 -2.74 -1.60
C LEU A 66 -10.43 -3.93 -0.85
N LEU A 67 -9.80 -5.11 -0.93
CA LEU A 67 -10.26 -6.33 -0.27
C LEU A 67 -10.16 -6.26 1.25
N ASN A 68 -9.12 -5.61 1.78
CA ASN A 68 -8.84 -5.50 3.21
C ASN A 68 -9.10 -4.08 3.74
N TYR A 69 -10.13 -3.41 3.22
CA TYR A 69 -10.31 -1.98 3.44
C TYR A 69 -10.26 -1.52 4.90
N ASP A 70 -9.39 -0.55 5.15
CA ASP A 70 -9.31 0.27 6.36
C ASP A 70 -9.39 1.76 5.96
N PRO A 71 -10.05 2.63 6.74
CA PRO A 71 -10.09 4.08 6.49
C PRO A 71 -8.72 4.75 6.28
N LYS A 72 -7.63 4.16 6.77
CA LYS A 72 -6.25 4.60 6.52
C LYS A 72 -5.88 4.58 5.04
N PHE A 73 -6.47 3.67 4.25
CA PHE A 73 -6.19 3.52 2.81
C PHE A 73 -6.93 4.53 1.92
N ASN A 74 -7.70 5.44 2.51
CA ASN A 74 -8.52 6.38 1.74
C ASN A 74 -7.68 7.24 0.79
N ASN A 75 -6.49 7.68 1.21
CA ASN A 75 -5.64 8.52 0.36
C ASN A 75 -5.10 7.73 -0.84
N GLU A 76 -4.62 6.51 -0.58
CA GLU A 76 -4.05 5.59 -1.56
C GLU A 76 -5.10 5.08 -2.56
N LEU A 77 -6.34 4.90 -2.09
CA LEU A 77 -7.50 4.58 -2.90
C LEU A 77 -8.14 5.81 -3.57
N GLY A 78 -7.64 7.02 -3.32
CA GLY A 78 -8.21 8.26 -3.87
C GLY A 78 -9.64 8.54 -3.41
N ILE A 79 -10.02 8.02 -2.25
CA ILE A 79 -11.28 8.28 -1.57
C ILE A 79 -11.12 9.59 -0.80
N SER A 80 -11.70 10.66 -1.35
CA SER A 80 -11.69 11.96 -0.68
C SER A 80 -12.88 12.11 0.26
N ARG A 81 -12.84 13.09 1.18
CA ARG A 81 -14.00 13.45 2.01
C ARG A 81 -15.25 13.75 1.17
N LYS A 82 -15.09 14.31 -0.04
CA LYS A 82 -16.20 14.59 -0.95
C LYS A 82 -16.94 13.32 -1.36
N CYS A 83 -16.27 12.17 -1.45
CA CYS A 83 -16.92 10.90 -1.78
C CYS A 83 -17.95 10.47 -0.72
N PHE A 84 -17.85 10.96 0.53
CA PHE A 84 -18.81 10.65 1.59
C PHE A 84 -19.98 11.64 1.67
N VAL A 85 -19.87 12.80 1.01
CA VAL A 85 -20.86 13.89 1.08
C VAL A 85 -21.63 13.99 -0.24
N ASP A 86 -20.94 13.80 -1.35
CA ASP A 86 -21.47 13.90 -2.70
C ASP A 86 -21.49 12.53 -3.38
N LYS A 87 -22.70 12.12 -3.74
CA LYS A 87 -22.96 10.84 -4.41
C LYS A 87 -22.33 10.78 -5.80
N ASP A 88 -22.23 11.92 -6.50
CA ASP A 88 -21.63 11.95 -7.83
C ASP A 88 -20.11 11.76 -7.75
N SER A 89 -19.47 12.38 -6.75
CA SER A 89 -18.06 12.12 -6.41
C SER A 89 -17.82 10.65 -6.03
N ALA A 90 -18.72 10.03 -5.24
CA ALA A 90 -18.63 8.61 -4.90
C ALA A 90 -18.77 7.71 -6.14
N LYS A 91 -19.71 8.03 -7.03
CA LYS A 91 -19.96 7.30 -8.28
C LYS A 91 -18.80 7.44 -9.27
N SER A 92 -18.19 8.63 -9.34
CA SER A 92 -17.01 8.88 -10.15
C SER A 92 -15.81 8.05 -9.67
N TRP A 93 -15.57 8.02 -8.36
CA TRP A 93 -14.56 7.15 -7.75
C TRP A 93 -14.82 5.66 -8.08
N MET A 94 -16.06 5.19 -7.88
CA MET A 94 -16.45 3.82 -8.18
C MET A 94 -16.18 3.47 -9.65
N GLY A 95 -16.59 4.34 -10.59
CA GLY A 95 -16.38 4.14 -12.02
C GLY A 95 -14.90 4.11 -12.40
N LYS A 96 -14.05 4.92 -11.75
CA LYS A 96 -12.60 4.88 -11.95
C LYS A 96 -12.01 3.54 -11.51
N MET A 97 -12.39 3.05 -10.33
CA MET A 97 -11.91 1.77 -9.81
C MET A 97 -12.40 0.58 -10.64
N GLN A 98 -13.69 0.57 -11.03
CA GLN A 98 -14.23 -0.48 -11.90
C GLN A 98 -13.53 -0.52 -13.26
N LYS A 99 -13.17 0.64 -13.85
CA LYS A 99 -12.37 0.69 -15.08
C LYS A 99 -10.95 0.16 -14.88
N GLU A 100 -10.32 0.46 -13.74
CA GLU A 100 -8.96 0.01 -13.42
C GLU A 100 -8.88 -1.51 -13.24
N PHE A 101 -9.94 -2.12 -12.69
CA PHE A 101 -10.04 -3.56 -12.44
C PHE A 101 -10.93 -4.33 -13.43
N HIS A 102 -11.37 -3.69 -14.53
CA HIS A 102 -12.19 -4.36 -15.53
C HIS A 102 -11.41 -5.49 -16.23
N PRO A 103 -12.00 -6.67 -16.47
CA PRO A 103 -11.35 -7.79 -17.15
C PRO A 103 -10.80 -7.41 -18.53
N ASP A 104 -11.52 -6.60 -19.32
CA ASP A 104 -10.99 -6.13 -20.63
C ASP A 104 -9.78 -5.19 -20.52
N ALA A 105 -9.66 -4.42 -19.44
CA ALA A 105 -8.50 -3.54 -19.25
C ALA A 105 -7.20 -4.33 -18.98
N SER A 106 -7.30 -5.62 -18.63
CA SER A 106 -6.16 -6.53 -18.55
C SER A 106 -5.68 -6.99 -19.92
N ILE A 107 -6.57 -7.10 -20.92
CA ILE A 107 -6.27 -7.71 -22.22
C ILE A 107 -5.36 -6.80 -23.05
N ASP A 108 -5.62 -5.49 -23.05
CA ASP A 108 -4.85 -4.54 -23.84
C ASP A 108 -3.42 -4.30 -23.30
N ARG A 109 -3.19 -4.49 -21.98
CA ARG A 109 -1.85 -4.37 -21.38
C ARG A 109 -1.08 -5.70 -21.29
N GLN A 110 -1.77 -6.84 -21.37
CA GLN A 110 -1.11 -8.15 -21.39
C GLN A 110 -0.33 -8.38 -22.67
N LYS A 111 -0.70 -7.75 -23.79
CA LYS A 111 0.07 -7.82 -25.05
C LYS A 111 1.42 -7.08 -25.00
N GLU A 112 1.59 -6.07 -24.15
CA GLU A 112 2.87 -5.36 -24.01
C GLU A 112 3.81 -5.94 -22.93
N LYS A 113 3.31 -6.83 -22.06
CA LYS A 113 4.11 -7.43 -20.95
C LYS A 113 4.16 -8.96 -20.93
N ALA A 114 3.79 -9.63 -22.03
CA ALA A 114 3.90 -11.09 -22.16
C ALA A 114 5.36 -11.60 -22.34
N SER A 115 6.38 -10.81 -22.00
CA SER A 115 7.79 -11.22 -22.08
C SER A 115 8.43 -11.53 -20.72
N GLN A 116 7.71 -11.42 -19.60
CA GLN A 116 8.22 -11.87 -18.30
C GLN A 116 7.09 -12.56 -17.50
N GLU A 117 7.18 -13.90 -17.48
CA GLU A 117 6.74 -14.83 -16.44
C GLU A 117 5.40 -14.58 -15.73
N GLY A 118 4.40 -15.40 -16.09
CA GLY A 118 3.35 -15.84 -15.17
C GLY A 118 2.14 -14.92 -14.99
N SER A 119 1.35 -14.71 -16.05
CA SER A 119 0.04 -14.06 -15.95
C SER A 119 -1.04 -15.01 -15.41
N ALA A 120 -0.94 -15.40 -14.14
CA ALA A 120 -2.09 -15.80 -13.35
C ALA A 120 -2.47 -14.60 -12.47
N GLN A 121 -3.68 -14.08 -12.59
CA GLN A 121 -4.17 -13.05 -11.67
C GLN A 121 -4.17 -13.63 -10.25
N ASP A 122 -3.32 -13.13 -9.35
CA ASP A 122 -3.23 -13.60 -7.96
C ASP A 122 -4.37 -13.10 -7.06
N TYR A 123 -5.32 -12.36 -7.61
CA TYR A 123 -6.51 -11.85 -6.92
C TYR A 123 -7.75 -11.98 -7.81
N SER A 124 -8.89 -12.28 -7.20
CA SER A 124 -10.16 -12.41 -7.92
C SER A 124 -10.69 -11.03 -8.32
N LEU A 125 -10.87 -10.81 -9.62
CA LEU A 125 -11.48 -9.57 -10.14
C LEU A 125 -12.93 -9.39 -9.64
N ASP A 126 -13.63 -10.50 -9.42
CA ASP A 126 -15.00 -10.49 -8.91
C ASP A 126 -15.03 -10.01 -7.46
N GLU A 127 -14.12 -10.49 -6.63
CA GLU A 127 -14.01 -10.06 -5.22
C GLU A 127 -13.63 -8.58 -5.13
N VAL A 128 -12.68 -8.12 -5.97
CA VAL A 128 -12.31 -6.70 -6.01
C VAL A 128 -13.50 -5.85 -6.48
N SER A 129 -14.25 -6.29 -7.49
CA SER A 129 -15.45 -5.59 -7.96
C SER A 129 -16.54 -5.52 -6.88
N GLN A 130 -16.74 -6.61 -6.13
CA GLN A 130 -17.65 -6.63 -4.99
C GLN A 130 -17.19 -5.65 -3.90
N ALA A 131 -15.90 -5.64 -3.56
CA ALA A 131 -15.33 -4.73 -2.57
C ALA A 131 -15.52 -3.25 -2.94
N ILE A 132 -15.32 -2.91 -4.23
CA ILE A 132 -15.59 -1.55 -4.75
C ILE A 132 -17.07 -1.17 -4.54
N ASN A 133 -17.99 -2.08 -4.83
CA ASN A 133 -19.43 -1.84 -4.66
C ASN A 133 -19.81 -1.68 -3.17
N VAL A 134 -19.24 -2.49 -2.28
CA VAL A 134 -19.43 -2.38 -0.83
C VAL A 134 -18.93 -1.02 -0.33
N LEU A 135 -17.75 -0.60 -0.79
CA LEU A 135 -17.17 0.69 -0.43
C LEU A 135 -18.01 1.86 -0.90
N TYR A 136 -18.51 1.82 -2.13
CA TYR A 136 -19.43 2.84 -2.65
C TYR A 136 -20.73 2.91 -1.83
N LYS A 137 -21.29 1.78 -1.42
CA LYS A 137 -22.47 1.74 -0.53
C LYS A 137 -22.18 2.38 0.82
N LYS A 138 -21.02 2.09 1.40
CA LYS A 138 -20.55 2.68 2.67
C LYS A 138 -20.38 4.19 2.57
N MET A 139 -19.83 4.68 1.45
CA MET A 139 -19.69 6.12 1.19
C MET A 139 -21.04 6.84 1.04
N THR A 140 -22.03 6.16 0.44
CA THR A 140 -23.35 6.73 0.14
C THR A 140 -24.40 6.48 1.23
N GLY A 141 -24.01 5.86 2.36
CA GLY A 141 -24.91 5.55 3.46
C GLY A 141 -25.98 4.49 3.15
N LYS A 142 -25.79 3.69 2.09
CA LYS A 142 -26.69 2.60 1.68
C LYS A 142 -26.14 1.24 2.13
N ALA A 143 -25.81 1.12 3.41
CA ALA A 143 -25.35 -0.11 4.03
C ALA A 143 -26.52 -0.81 4.74
#